data_AF-A0A739PXC7-F1
#
_entry.id   AF-A0A739PXC7-F1
#
_cell.length_a   1.000
_cell.length_b   1.000
_cell.length_c   1.000
_cell.angle_alpha   90.00
_cell.angle_beta   90.00
_cell.angle_gamma   90.00
#
_symmetry.space_group_name_H-M   'P 1'
#
loop_
_entity.id
_entity.type
_entity.pdbx_description
1 polymer ?
#
loop_
_entity_poly.entity_id
_entity_poly.type
_entity_poly.pdbx_seq_one_letter_code
_entity_poly.pdbx_strand_id
1 'polypeptide(L)'
;KEFINLCTKVIHDKSANVRCAIAAALSNINDNSTIPLLLCLLRDNNSDVKNWAAFSINFNQYDTEDIREEFMGMLLDTNDDIRIEVISGLAERKDERVLETIIKELKKDVIFDEIIIAAGNAGSKELLPILNELLNEFRDERIIDKINESIKKIKENVCE
;
A
#
# COMPACT_ATOMS: atom_id res chain seq x y z
N LYS A 1 -9.80 2.90 24.17
CA LYS A 1 -10.86 3.95 24.17
C LYS A 1 -10.37 5.32 24.64
N GLU A 2 -9.75 5.45 25.82
CA GLU A 2 -9.22 6.75 26.29
C GLU A 2 -8.16 7.34 25.34
N PHE A 3 -7.23 6.49 24.88
CA PHE A 3 -6.23 6.88 23.88
C PHE A 3 -6.86 7.39 22.56
N ILE A 4 -7.86 6.68 22.04
CA ILE A 4 -8.57 7.09 20.81
C ILE A 4 -9.23 8.46 21.00
N ASN A 5 -9.86 8.69 22.15
CA ASN A 5 -10.45 9.99 22.47
C ASN A 5 -9.39 11.11 22.57
N LEU A 6 -8.20 10.80 23.09
CA LEU A 6 -7.08 11.75 23.07
C LEU A 6 -6.65 12.06 21.63
N CYS A 7 -6.49 11.04 20.78
CA CYS A 7 -6.12 11.22 19.38
C CYS A 7 -7.10 12.14 18.65
N THR A 8 -8.41 11.98 18.84
CA THR A 8 -9.42 12.85 18.23
C THR A 8 -9.22 14.33 18.58
N LYS A 9 -8.71 14.65 19.78
CA LYS A 9 -8.48 16.03 20.21
C LYS A 9 -7.25 16.68 19.55
N VAL A 10 -6.28 15.86 19.13
CA VAL A 10 -4.98 16.32 18.60
C VAL A 10 -4.71 15.88 17.16
N ILE A 11 -5.71 15.29 16.49
CA ILE A 11 -5.60 14.81 15.10
C ILE A 11 -5.29 15.93 14.09
N HIS A 12 -5.63 17.19 14.44
CA HIS A 12 -5.34 18.40 13.67
C HIS A 12 -4.29 19.29 14.35
N ASP A 13 -3.43 18.73 15.20
CA ASP A 13 -2.35 19.50 15.82
C ASP A 13 -1.50 20.19 14.75
N LYS A 14 -1.03 21.41 15.03
CA LYS A 14 -0.24 22.20 14.08
C LYS A 14 1.10 21.51 13.74
N SER A 15 1.63 20.72 14.66
CA SER A 15 2.88 19.99 14.48
C SER A 15 2.65 18.70 13.70
N ALA A 16 3.29 18.57 12.53
CA ALA A 16 3.29 17.33 11.77
C ALA A 16 3.85 16.16 12.60
N ASN A 17 4.85 16.39 13.44
CA ASN A 17 5.42 15.37 14.32
C ASN A 17 4.38 14.79 15.28
N VAL A 18 3.47 15.61 15.81
CA VAL A 18 2.37 15.14 16.67
C VAL A 18 1.42 14.27 15.86
N ARG A 19 1.05 14.70 14.64
CA ARG A 19 0.15 13.94 13.77
C ARG A 19 0.77 12.61 13.29
N CYS A 20 2.07 12.59 12.97
CA CYS A 20 2.82 11.36 12.69
C CYS A 20 2.82 10.42 13.90
N ALA A 21 3.07 10.94 15.11
CA ALA A 21 3.04 10.14 16.32
C ALA A 21 1.66 9.52 16.57
N ILE A 22 0.57 10.23 16.23
CA ILE A 22 -0.78 9.67 16.26
C ILE A 22 -0.90 8.53 15.26
N ALA A 23 -0.55 8.74 13.98
CA ALA A 23 -0.61 7.69 12.96
C ALA A 23 0.16 6.44 13.40
N ALA A 24 1.42 6.59 13.80
CA ALA A 24 2.27 5.49 14.25
C ALA A 24 1.72 4.78 15.51
N ALA A 25 1.15 5.52 16.46
CA ALA A 25 0.55 4.91 17.64
C ALA A 25 -0.74 4.13 17.31
N LEU A 26 -1.52 4.61 16.34
CA LEU A 26 -2.71 3.89 15.84
C LEU A 26 -2.34 2.56 15.16
N SER A 27 -1.13 2.42 14.61
CA SER A 27 -0.65 1.13 14.08
C SER A 27 -0.63 0.01 15.12
N ASN A 28 -0.51 0.35 16.41
CA ASN A 28 -0.46 -0.60 17.52
C ASN A 28 -1.84 -0.87 18.13
N ILE A 29 -2.91 -0.34 17.53
CA ILE A 29 -4.28 -0.47 18.02
C ILE A 29 -5.11 -1.16 16.96
N ASN A 30 -5.29 -2.47 17.11
CA ASN A 30 -6.15 -3.26 16.25
C ASN A 30 -7.64 -3.11 16.65
N ASP A 31 -8.20 -1.91 16.48
CA ASP A 31 -9.60 -1.57 16.76
C ASP A 31 -10.18 -0.76 15.58
N ASN A 32 -11.20 -1.28 14.90
CA ASN A 32 -11.84 -0.63 13.75
C ASN A 32 -12.39 0.78 14.03
N SER A 33 -12.61 1.14 15.30
CA SER A 33 -12.98 2.52 15.66
C SER A 33 -11.87 3.56 15.39
N THR A 34 -10.65 3.11 15.07
CA THR A 34 -9.54 3.97 14.64
C THR A 34 -9.58 4.35 13.16
N ILE A 35 -10.34 3.63 12.33
CA ILE A 35 -10.38 3.83 10.87
C ILE A 35 -10.73 5.29 10.49
N PRO A 36 -11.73 5.96 11.10
CA PRO A 36 -12.02 7.36 10.77
C PRO A 36 -10.86 8.32 11.06
N LEU A 37 -10.02 8.02 12.07
CA LEU A 37 -8.83 8.82 12.37
C LEU A 37 -7.73 8.59 11.33
N LEU A 38 -7.51 7.34 10.92
CA LEU A 38 -6.53 7.02 9.88
C LEU A 38 -6.92 7.61 8.52
N LEU A 39 -8.21 7.54 8.13
CA LEU A 39 -8.72 8.21 6.93
C LEU A 39 -8.52 9.73 6.97
N CYS A 40 -8.65 10.35 8.15
CA CYS A 40 -8.35 11.77 8.31
C CYS A 40 -6.86 12.06 8.05
N LEU A 41 -5.96 11.20 8.54
CA LEU A 41 -4.51 11.36 8.39
C LEU A 41 -3.99 11.02 6.98
N LEU A 42 -4.68 10.19 6.21
CA LEU A 42 -4.38 9.98 4.78
C LEU A 42 -4.56 11.26 3.94
N ARG A 43 -5.41 12.19 4.40
CA ARG A 43 -5.67 13.48 3.76
C ARG A 43 -4.77 14.61 4.25
N ASP A 44 -3.74 14.27 5.03
CA ASP A 44 -2.83 15.27 5.57
C ASP A 44 -1.94 15.89 4.48
N ASN A 45 -1.56 17.15 4.67
CA ASN A 45 -0.66 17.84 3.74
C ASN A 45 0.80 17.39 3.89
N ASN A 46 1.17 16.76 5.00
CA ASN A 46 2.51 16.26 5.25
C ASN A 46 2.63 14.78 4.80
N SER A 47 3.63 14.49 3.97
CA SER A 47 3.85 13.15 3.41
C SER A 47 4.15 12.08 4.46
N ASP A 48 4.87 12.41 5.53
CA ASP A 48 5.20 11.44 6.59
C ASP A 48 3.94 11.04 7.35
N VAL A 49 3.01 11.98 7.60
CA VAL A 49 1.71 11.69 8.22
C VAL A 49 0.90 10.73 7.36
N LYS A 50 0.80 11.02 6.05
CA LYS A 50 0.09 10.16 5.09
C LYS A 50 0.70 8.76 5.03
N ASN A 51 2.02 8.66 4.95
CA ASN A 51 2.73 7.39 4.87
C ASN A 51 2.49 6.54 6.12
N TRP A 52 2.63 7.13 7.32
CA TRP A 52 2.33 6.41 8.56
C TRP A 52 0.87 5.97 8.66
N ALA A 53 -0.07 6.77 8.15
CA ALA A 53 -1.49 6.40 8.13
C ALA A 53 -1.75 5.21 7.19
N ALA A 54 -1.19 5.23 5.98
CA ALA A 54 -1.29 4.14 5.01
C ALA A 54 -0.65 2.85 5.54
N PHE A 55 0.57 2.96 6.10
CA PHE A 55 1.24 1.86 6.79
C PHE A 55 0.38 1.28 7.90
N SER A 56 -0.20 2.12 8.76
CA SER A 56 -1.02 1.65 9.89
C SER A 56 -2.29 0.92 9.43
N ILE A 57 -2.89 1.37 8.34
CA ILE A 57 -4.04 0.72 7.70
C ILE A 57 -3.64 -0.65 7.14
N ASN A 58 -2.49 -0.76 6.46
CA ASN A 58 -1.97 -2.01 5.93
C ASN A 58 -1.57 -2.99 7.05
N PHE A 59 -0.83 -2.50 8.05
CA PHE A 59 -0.36 -3.30 9.17
C PHE A 59 -1.51 -3.93 9.98
N ASN A 60 -2.61 -3.20 10.20
CA ASN A 60 -3.79 -3.73 10.88
C ASN A 60 -4.76 -4.46 9.94
N GLN A 61 -4.44 -4.57 8.65
CA GLN A 61 -5.26 -5.24 7.64
C GLN A 61 -6.71 -4.68 7.57
N TYR A 62 -6.87 -3.37 7.77
CA TYR A 62 -8.18 -2.74 7.69
C TYR A 62 -8.66 -2.67 6.24
N ASP A 63 -9.88 -3.17 6.00
CA ASP A 63 -10.45 -3.23 4.66
C ASP A 63 -11.90 -2.74 4.67
N THR A 64 -12.07 -1.47 4.29
CA THR A 64 -13.37 -0.83 4.10
C THR A 64 -13.40 -0.14 2.74
N GLU A 65 -14.58 0.09 2.19
CA GLU A 65 -14.72 0.81 0.92
C GLU A 65 -14.07 2.20 0.98
N ASP A 66 -14.24 2.93 2.09
CA ASP A 66 -13.62 4.24 2.27
C ASP A 66 -12.08 4.19 2.22
N ILE A 67 -11.46 3.11 2.74
CA ILE A 67 -10.01 2.90 2.64
C ILE A 67 -9.60 2.67 1.20
N ARG A 68 -10.34 1.83 0.47
CA ARG A 68 -10.06 1.52 -0.94
C ARG A 68 -10.17 2.77 -1.81
N GLU A 69 -11.23 3.56 -1.64
CA GLU A 69 -11.42 4.82 -2.35
C GLU A 69 -10.31 5.83 -2.06
N GLU A 70 -9.91 5.99 -0.80
CA GLU A 70 -8.81 6.89 -0.44
C GLU A 70 -7.48 6.43 -1.05
N PHE A 71 -7.16 5.13 -0.94
CA PHE A 71 -5.96 4.56 -1.55
C PHE A 71 -5.94 4.71 -3.08
N MET A 72 -7.08 4.54 -3.76
CA MET A 72 -7.19 4.77 -5.19
C MET A 72 -6.87 6.22 -5.56
N GLY A 73 -7.33 7.20 -4.77
CA GLY A 73 -6.97 8.61 -4.96
C GLY A 73 -5.48 8.89 -4.75
N MET A 74 -4.84 8.16 -3.83
CA MET A 74 -3.43 8.30 -3.50
C MET A 74 -2.47 7.63 -4.49
N LEU A 75 -2.96 6.85 -5.46
CA LEU A 75 -2.13 6.31 -6.55
C LEU A 75 -1.48 7.40 -7.41
N LEU A 76 -1.96 8.64 -7.32
CA LEU A 76 -1.43 9.81 -8.03
C LEU A 76 -0.57 10.71 -7.12
N ASP A 77 -0.22 10.28 -5.90
CA ASP A 77 0.59 11.08 -4.99
C ASP A 77 1.98 11.36 -5.58
N THR A 78 2.49 12.57 -5.35
CA THR A 78 3.82 12.98 -5.82
C THR A 78 4.96 12.25 -5.10
N ASN A 79 4.72 11.71 -3.91
CA ASN A 79 5.70 10.97 -3.14
C ASN A 79 5.65 9.46 -3.49
N ASP A 80 6.80 8.93 -3.91
CA ASP A 80 6.92 7.53 -4.37
C ASP A 80 6.63 6.52 -3.25
N ASP A 81 7.10 6.76 -2.03
CA ASP A 81 6.88 5.88 -0.88
C ASP A 81 5.38 5.74 -0.60
N ILE A 82 4.63 6.85 -0.64
CA ILE A 82 3.18 6.85 -0.48
C ILE A 82 2.52 6.01 -1.57
N ARG A 83 2.88 6.22 -2.85
CA ARG A 83 2.31 5.46 -3.96
C ARG A 83 2.56 3.96 -3.79
N ILE A 84 3.78 3.57 -3.42
CA ILE A 84 4.17 2.17 -3.23
C ILE A 84 3.37 1.52 -2.08
N GLU A 85 3.22 2.23 -0.96
CA GLU A 85 2.46 1.75 0.20
C GLU A 85 0.98 1.51 -0.15
N VAL A 86 0.34 2.43 -0.88
CA VAL A 86 -1.07 2.26 -1.26
C VAL A 86 -1.26 1.24 -2.39
N ILE A 87 -0.31 1.10 -3.32
CA ILE A 87 -0.31 0.04 -4.33
C ILE A 87 -0.25 -1.33 -3.65
N SER A 88 0.66 -1.49 -2.68
CA SER A 88 0.82 -2.73 -1.92
C SER A 88 -0.44 -3.04 -1.12
N GLY A 89 -1.01 -2.02 -0.47
CA GLY A 89 -2.26 -2.15 0.27
C GLY A 89 -3.45 -2.58 -0.60
N LEU A 90 -3.64 -1.95 -1.76
CA LEU A 90 -4.72 -2.32 -2.68
C LEU A 90 -4.51 -3.73 -3.27
N ALA A 91 -3.27 -4.09 -3.58
CA ALA A 91 -2.92 -5.41 -4.07
C ALA A 91 -3.22 -6.52 -3.06
N GLU A 92 -2.84 -6.34 -1.79
CA GLU A 92 -3.17 -7.29 -0.72
C GLU A 92 -4.68 -7.46 -0.51
N ARG A 93 -5.42 -6.35 -0.68
CA ARG A 93 -6.88 -6.31 -0.66
C ARG A 93 -7.56 -6.82 -1.93
N LYS A 94 -6.77 -7.30 -2.91
CA LYS A 94 -7.27 -7.80 -4.20
C LYS A 94 -8.15 -6.79 -4.94
N ASP A 95 -7.86 -5.49 -4.80
CA ASP A 95 -8.57 -4.46 -5.53
C ASP A 95 -8.10 -4.42 -6.99
N GLU A 96 -8.88 -4.99 -7.91
CA GLU A 96 -8.50 -5.09 -9.32
C GLU A 96 -8.27 -3.73 -10.00
N ARG A 97 -8.79 -2.63 -9.42
CA ARG A 97 -8.59 -1.29 -9.97
C ARG A 97 -7.12 -0.84 -9.93
N VAL A 98 -6.28 -1.46 -9.09
CA VAL A 98 -4.85 -1.14 -9.00
C VAL A 98 -4.01 -1.75 -10.12
N LEU A 99 -4.54 -2.72 -10.87
CA LEU A 99 -3.77 -3.53 -11.83
C LEU A 99 -3.09 -2.69 -12.92
N GLU A 100 -3.79 -1.71 -13.48
CA GLU A 100 -3.21 -0.82 -14.49
C GLU A 100 -2.05 0.00 -13.92
N THR A 101 -2.16 0.42 -12.67
CA THR A 101 -1.08 1.17 -11.98
C THR A 101 0.13 0.27 -11.74
N ILE A 102 -0.05 -0.97 -11.30
CA ILE A 102 1.04 -1.95 -11.16
C ILE A 102 1.75 -2.16 -12.50
N ILE A 103 1.00 -2.39 -13.58
CA ILE A 103 1.59 -2.57 -14.93
C ILE A 103 2.40 -1.35 -15.35
N LYS A 104 1.91 -0.14 -15.08
CA LYS A 104 2.62 1.10 -15.40
C LYS A 104 3.90 1.25 -14.59
N GLU A 105 3.88 0.95 -13.30
CA GLU A 105 5.07 1.01 -12.42
C GLU A 105 6.12 -0.04 -12.83
N LEU A 106 5.71 -1.25 -13.20
CA LEU A 106 6.60 -2.31 -13.70
C LEU A 106 7.23 -2.01 -15.08
N LYS A 107 6.78 -0.98 -15.80
CA LYS A 107 7.35 -0.53 -17.09
C LYS A 107 8.32 0.65 -16.95
N LYS A 108 8.54 1.15 -15.74
CA LYS A 108 9.49 2.24 -15.51
C LYS A 108 10.92 1.72 -15.55
N ASP A 109 11.86 2.62 -15.84
CA ASP A 109 13.30 2.33 -15.81
C ASP A 109 13.77 1.89 -14.42
N VAL A 110 13.14 2.44 -13.37
CA VAL A 110 13.38 2.09 -11.97
C VAL A 110 12.13 1.40 -11.45
N ILE A 111 12.28 0.13 -11.08
CA ILE A 111 11.22 -0.70 -10.52
C ILE A 111 11.58 -0.97 -9.06
N PHE A 112 10.69 -0.60 -8.15
CA PHE A 112 10.81 -0.95 -6.74
C PHE A 112 10.40 -2.40 -6.51
N ASP A 113 11.13 -3.11 -5.64
CA ASP A 113 10.89 -4.52 -5.33
C ASP A 113 9.46 -4.75 -4.82
N GLU A 114 8.93 -3.77 -4.09
CA GLU A 114 7.58 -3.72 -3.55
C GLU A 114 6.51 -3.78 -4.64
N ILE A 115 6.76 -3.20 -5.82
CA ILE A 115 5.83 -3.27 -6.95
C ILE A 115 5.78 -4.69 -7.54
N ILE A 116 6.91 -5.39 -7.58
CA ILE A 116 6.97 -6.80 -8.00
C ILE A 116 6.18 -7.66 -7.01
N ILE A 117 6.42 -7.46 -5.71
CA ILE A 117 5.71 -8.16 -4.64
C ILE A 117 4.21 -7.84 -4.68
N ALA A 118 3.84 -6.57 -4.89
CA ALA A 118 2.45 -6.15 -5.05
C ALA A 118 1.79 -6.83 -6.25
N ALA A 119 2.51 -7.04 -7.36
CA ALA A 119 1.98 -7.79 -8.50
C ALA A 119 1.63 -9.24 -8.11
N GLY A 120 2.50 -9.91 -7.35
CA GLY A 120 2.23 -11.22 -6.77
C GLY A 120 1.03 -11.21 -5.81
N ASN A 121 0.96 -10.20 -4.95
CA ASN A 121 -0.11 -10.03 -3.96
C ASN A 121 -1.46 -9.77 -4.62
N ALA A 122 -1.52 -8.99 -5.70
CA ALA A 122 -2.74 -8.76 -6.47
C ALA A 122 -3.28 -10.08 -7.04
N GLY A 123 -2.39 -10.99 -7.46
CA GLY A 123 -2.77 -12.36 -7.83
C GLY A 123 -3.53 -12.45 -9.16
N SER A 124 -3.50 -11.41 -9.99
CA SER A 124 -4.15 -11.40 -11.30
C SER A 124 -3.25 -11.99 -12.38
N LYS A 125 -3.80 -12.90 -13.19
CA LYS A 125 -3.11 -13.50 -14.36
C LYS A 125 -2.68 -12.47 -15.41
N GLU A 126 -3.31 -11.29 -15.42
CA GLU A 126 -2.98 -10.20 -16.33
C GLU A 126 -1.57 -9.64 -16.11
N LEU A 127 -0.99 -9.88 -14.93
CA LEU A 127 0.36 -9.45 -14.58
C LEU A 127 1.44 -10.46 -15.02
N LEU A 128 1.05 -11.68 -15.44
CA LEU A 128 2.03 -12.70 -15.85
C LEU A 128 2.87 -12.29 -17.06
N PRO A 129 2.32 -11.68 -18.15
CA PRO A 129 3.14 -11.31 -19.30
C PRO A 129 4.28 -10.35 -18.92
N ILE A 130 3.98 -9.30 -18.15
CA ILE A 130 4.98 -8.31 -17.74
C ILE A 130 6.01 -8.91 -16.77
N LEU A 131 5.59 -9.74 -15.80
CA LEU A 131 6.55 -10.40 -14.91
C LEU A 131 7.49 -11.35 -15.68
N ASN A 132 6.99 -12.06 -16.70
CA ASN A 132 7.85 -12.90 -17.55
C ASN A 132 8.79 -12.07 -18.45
N GLU A 133 8.37 -10.89 -18.89
CA GLU A 133 9.24 -9.94 -19.60
C GLU A 133 10.41 -9.51 -18.72
N LEU A 134 10.13 -9.11 -17.47
CA LEU A 134 11.15 -8.70 -16.50
C LEU A 134 12.18 -9.81 -16.20
N LEU A 135 11.78 -11.09 -16.18
CA LEU A 135 12.73 -12.21 -16.04
C LEU A 135 13.80 -12.23 -17.13
N ASN A 136 13.47 -11.76 -18.34
CA ASN A 136 14.42 -11.73 -19.46
C ASN A 136 15.32 -10.49 -19.43
N GLU A 137 14.89 -9.42 -18.77
CA GLU A 137 15.60 -8.14 -18.68
C GLU A 137 16.59 -8.11 -17.52
N PHE A 138 16.17 -8.60 -16.35
CA PHE A 138 16.98 -8.54 -15.13
C PHE A 138 18.04 -9.66 -15.07
N ARG A 139 19.13 -9.38 -14.34
CA ARG A 139 20.22 -10.32 -14.07
C ARG A 139 20.54 -10.45 -12.57
N ASP A 140 19.99 -9.57 -11.73
CA ASP A 140 20.14 -9.66 -10.27
C ASP A 140 19.30 -10.82 -9.75
N GLU A 141 19.96 -11.85 -9.18
CA GLU A 141 19.31 -13.04 -8.65
C GLU A 141 18.23 -12.71 -7.61
N ARG A 142 18.43 -11.68 -6.78
CA ARG A 142 17.47 -11.28 -5.76
C ARG A 142 16.18 -10.74 -6.36
N ILE A 143 16.28 -10.04 -7.49
CA ILE A 143 15.12 -9.53 -8.22
C ILE A 143 14.41 -10.69 -8.94
N ILE A 144 15.19 -11.57 -9.58
CA ILE A 144 14.66 -12.76 -10.25
C ILE A 144 13.87 -13.64 -9.27
N ASP A 145 14.38 -13.85 -8.05
CA ASP A 145 13.69 -14.62 -7.02
C ASP A 145 12.33 -14.00 -6.65
N LYS A 146 12.26 -12.69 -6.47
CA LYS A 146 11.00 -11.96 -6.20
C LYS A 146 10.01 -12.08 -7.34
N ILE A 147 10.47 -11.98 -8.58
CA ILE A 147 9.62 -12.14 -9.76
C ILE A 147 9.07 -13.58 -9.81
N ASN A 148 9.92 -14.59 -9.60
CA ASN A 148 9.51 -15.99 -9.58
C ASN A 148 8.50 -16.29 -8.46
N GLU A 149 8.72 -15.74 -7.26
CA GLU A 149 7.78 -15.85 -6.14
C GLU A 149 6.42 -15.22 -6.48
N SER A 150 6.45 -14.03 -7.11
CA SER A 150 5.23 -13.33 -7.53
C SER A 150 4.46 -14.10 -8.61
N ILE A 151 5.16 -14.66 -9.61
CA ILE A 151 4.56 -15.53 -10.63
C ILE A 151 3.96 -16.78 -10.00
N LYS A 152 4.66 -17.40 -9.05
CA LYS A 152 4.17 -18.58 -8.32
C LYS A 152 2.88 -18.25 -7.58
N LYS A 153 2.85 -17.14 -6.83
CA LYS A 153 1.68 -16.68 -6.08
C LYS A 153 0.47 -16.41 -6.97
N ILE A 154 0.68 -15.79 -8.14
CA ILE A 154 -0.39 -15.59 -9.12
C ILE A 154 -0.93 -16.93 -9.64
N LYS A 155 -0.06 -17.88 -9.96
CA LYS A 155 -0.48 -19.20 -10.47
C LYS A 155 -1.27 -19.99 -9.41
N GLU A 156 -0.87 -19.92 -8.15
CA GLU A 156 -1.60 -20.54 -7.04
C GLU A 156 -3.00 -19.93 -6.88
N ASN A 157 -3.12 -18.60 -6.97
CA ASN A 157 -4.40 -17.88 -6.83
C ASN A 157 -5.40 -18.13 -7.98
N VAL A 158 -4.92 -18.47 -9.18
CA VAL A 158 -5.77 -18.71 -10.37
C VAL A 158 -6.24 -20.16 -10.46
N CYS A 159 -5.64 -21.06 -9.69
CA CYS A 159 -5.96 -22.48 -9.65
C CYS A 159 -7.05 -22.85 -8.63
N GLU A 160 -7.43 -21.93 -7.73
CA GLU A 160 -8.54 -22.06 -6.77
C GLU A 160 -9.87 -21.55 -7.35
#